data_AF-A0A7S4GM33-F1
#
_entry.id   AF-A0A7S4GM33-F1
#
_cell.length_a   1.000
_cell.length_b   1.000
_cell.length_c   1.000
_cell.angle_alpha   90.00
_cell.angle_beta   90.00
_cell.angle_gamma   90.00
#
_symmetry.space_group_name_H-M   'P 1'
#
loop_
_entity.id
_entity.type
_entity.pdbx_description
1 polymer ?
#
loop_
_entity_poly.entity_id
_entity_poly.type
_entity_poly.pdbx_seq_one_letter_code
_entity_poly.pdbx_strand_id
1 'polypeptide(L)'
;ADQDRASENGTGVDLGGNGTSLAEWPWYTPGGSTADLMCDDSAGNHWVYLFEDGRPSQDRGQIKTGWCSHGGSYTQHADVDGDGMADMICDDTDGRHWVYLIRDGKLHQDLGQVKTGWCGHSGAYTQWADV
;
A
#
# COMPACT_ATOMS: atom_id res chain seq x y z
N ALA A 1 -11.25 37.09 -28.86
CA ALA A 1 -11.53 36.15 -29.95
C ALA A 1 -10.75 34.86 -29.71
N ASP A 2 -11.34 33.68 -29.49
CA ASP A 2 -12.60 33.29 -28.79
C ASP A 2 -12.80 31.75 -28.93
N GLN A 3 -13.26 30.96 -27.95
CA GLN A 3 -13.31 31.17 -26.48
C GLN A 3 -12.45 30.10 -25.73
N ASP A 4 -12.88 29.03 -25.04
CA ASP A 4 -14.21 28.52 -24.62
C ASP A 4 -14.33 28.45 -23.09
N ARG A 5 -15.53 28.75 -22.61
CA ARG A 5 -15.89 28.87 -21.20
C ARG A 5 -16.80 27.70 -20.82
N ALA A 6 -16.29 26.70 -20.10
CA ALA A 6 -17.12 25.68 -19.45
C ALA A 6 -17.46 26.12 -18.02
N SER A 7 -18.74 26.18 -17.67
CA SER A 7 -19.22 26.53 -16.33
C SER A 7 -19.88 25.34 -15.63
N GLU A 8 -19.48 25.11 -14.37
CA GLU A 8 -20.33 24.68 -13.25
C GLU A 8 -21.26 23.46 -13.44
N ASN A 9 -20.77 22.26 -13.10
CA ASN A 9 -21.19 21.51 -11.89
C ASN A 9 -20.66 20.07 -11.90
N GLY A 10 -19.65 19.79 -11.07
CA GLY A 10 -19.14 18.44 -10.86
C GLY A 10 -17.74 18.47 -10.24
N THR A 11 -17.51 17.69 -9.19
CA THR A 11 -16.23 17.60 -8.47
C THR A 11 -15.23 16.68 -9.18
N GLY A 12 -15.10 16.80 -10.50
CA GLY A 12 -14.19 16.02 -11.33
C GLY A 12 -13.24 16.96 -12.07
N VAL A 13 -11.93 16.74 -11.89
CA VAL A 13 -10.93 17.32 -12.81
C VAL A 13 -10.97 16.49 -14.08
N ASP A 14 -11.67 16.99 -15.10
CA ASP A 14 -11.58 16.44 -16.45
C ASP A 14 -10.25 16.90 -17.08
N LEU A 15 -9.22 16.04 -16.96
CA LEU A 15 -7.95 16.21 -17.66
C LEU A 15 -8.14 15.83 -19.12
N GLY A 16 -8.71 16.74 -19.90
CA GLY A 16 -9.01 16.55 -21.32
C GLY A 16 -7.78 16.05 -22.09
N GLY A 17 -7.81 14.77 -22.45
CA GLY A 17 -6.71 14.06 -23.10
C GLY A 17 -7.24 13.04 -24.10
N ASN A 18 -7.21 13.40 -25.38
CA ASN A 18 -7.56 12.49 -26.48
C ASN A 18 -6.47 11.42 -26.66
N GLY A 19 -6.58 10.31 -25.94
CA GLY A 19 -5.82 9.08 -26.22
C GLY A 19 -4.37 9.00 -25.72
N THR A 20 -3.93 9.88 -24.81
CA THR A 20 -2.62 9.74 -24.14
C THR A 20 -2.73 8.73 -22.99
N SER A 21 -2.14 7.55 -23.17
CA SER A 21 -1.95 6.60 -22.06
C SER A 21 -1.11 7.22 -20.96
N LEU A 22 -1.41 6.92 -19.69
CA LEU A 22 -0.67 7.39 -18.52
C LEU A 22 0.83 6.96 -18.49
N ALA A 23 1.24 6.07 -19.40
CA ALA A 23 2.59 5.55 -19.63
C ALA A 23 3.67 6.58 -20.06
N GLU A 24 3.42 7.90 -19.93
CA GLU A 24 4.40 8.95 -20.22
C GLU A 24 5.21 9.41 -18.99
N TRP A 25 4.88 8.92 -17.79
CA TRP A 25 5.69 9.15 -16.58
C TRP A 25 6.72 8.03 -16.40
N PRO A 26 8.04 8.33 -16.21
CA PRO A 26 9.09 7.31 -16.12
C PRO A 26 8.99 6.31 -14.96
N TRP A 27 8.09 6.55 -14.01
CA TRP A 27 7.82 5.72 -12.84
C TRP A 27 6.39 5.16 -12.82
N TYR A 28 5.55 5.48 -13.81
CA TYR A 28 4.20 4.94 -13.91
C TYR A 28 4.22 3.63 -14.69
N THR A 29 3.98 2.51 -14.00
CA THR A 29 3.70 1.21 -14.60
C THR A 29 2.18 1.07 -14.81
N PRO A 30 1.66 0.91 -16.04
CA PRO A 30 0.25 0.60 -16.24
C PRO A 30 -0.09 -0.75 -15.58
N GLY A 31 -0.90 -0.71 -14.52
CA GLY A 31 -1.21 -1.85 -13.64
C GLY A 31 -0.49 -1.83 -12.28
N GLY A 32 0.38 -0.86 -12.03
CA GLY A 32 1.13 -0.70 -10.77
C GLY A 32 0.43 0.15 -9.71
N SER A 33 -0.65 -0.39 -9.15
CA SER A 33 -0.94 -0.41 -7.71
C SER A 33 -2.25 -1.17 -7.55
N THR A 34 -2.23 -2.27 -6.78
CA THR A 34 -3.47 -3.07 -6.57
C THR A 34 -3.85 -3.23 -5.11
N ALA A 35 -3.08 -2.70 -4.16
CA ALA A 35 -3.40 -2.77 -2.74
C ALA A 35 -3.22 -1.40 -2.08
N ASP A 36 -4.19 -0.52 -2.32
CA ASP A 36 -4.12 0.91 -1.98
C ASP A 36 -4.82 1.25 -0.66
N LEU A 37 -5.75 0.40 -0.21
CA LEU A 37 -6.45 0.54 1.06
C LEU A 37 -6.34 -0.75 1.87
N MET A 38 -5.50 -0.68 2.92
CA MET A 38 -5.34 -1.72 3.94
C MET A 38 -6.17 -1.38 5.18
N CYS A 39 -6.61 -2.41 5.90
CA CYS A 39 -7.25 -2.26 7.21
C CYS A 39 -6.71 -3.32 8.17
N ASP A 40 -6.35 -2.89 9.37
CA ASP A 40 -5.68 -3.70 10.39
C ASP A 40 -6.38 -3.53 11.75
N ASP A 41 -6.39 -4.60 12.55
CA ASP A 41 -6.75 -4.51 13.97
C ASP A 41 -5.67 -5.07 14.90
N SER A 42 -5.78 -4.74 16.20
CA SER A 42 -4.84 -5.20 17.23
C SER A 42 -4.93 -6.69 17.57
N ALA A 43 -5.90 -7.42 16.99
CA ALA A 43 -5.95 -8.89 17.06
C ALA A 43 -5.19 -9.54 15.89
N GLY A 44 -4.59 -8.74 15.01
CA GLY A 44 -3.83 -9.22 13.86
C GLY A 44 -4.71 -9.69 12.71
N ASN A 45 -5.90 -9.13 12.58
CA ASN A 45 -6.74 -9.32 11.41
C ASN A 45 -6.42 -8.23 10.38
N HIS A 46 -6.29 -8.64 9.12
CA HIS A 46 -5.89 -7.77 8.02
C HIS A 46 -6.83 -7.94 6.82
N TRP A 47 -7.24 -6.82 6.22
CA TRP A 47 -8.11 -6.77 5.04
C TRP A 47 -7.49 -5.88 3.96
N VAL A 48 -7.77 -6.21 2.69
CA VAL A 48 -7.31 -5.43 1.54
C VAL A 48 -8.48 -5.03 0.67
N TYR A 49 -8.48 -3.77 0.22
CA TYR A 49 -9.34 -3.28 -0.84
C TYR A 49 -8.48 -2.67 -1.95
N LEU A 50 -8.71 -3.14 -3.17
CA LEU A 50 -7.93 -2.78 -4.36
C LEU A 50 -8.49 -1.51 -5.00
N PHE A 51 -7.62 -0.67 -5.55
CA PHE A 51 -8.01 0.34 -6.52
C PHE A 51 -7.51 -0.05 -7.92
N GLU A 52 -8.03 0.62 -8.94
CA GLU A 52 -7.61 0.54 -10.34
C GLU A 52 -7.79 1.95 -10.93
N ASP A 53 -6.75 2.50 -11.56
CA ASP A 53 -6.71 3.89 -12.05
C ASP A 53 -7.19 4.94 -11.01
N GLY A 54 -6.79 4.76 -9.74
CA GLY A 54 -7.15 5.63 -8.63
C GLY A 54 -8.62 5.53 -8.18
N ARG A 55 -9.34 4.46 -8.56
CA ARG A 55 -10.75 4.23 -8.19
C ARG A 55 -10.93 2.90 -7.46
N PRO A 56 -11.82 2.80 -6.46
CA PRO A 56 -12.15 1.52 -5.81
C PRO A 56 -12.56 0.46 -6.84
N SER A 57 -11.90 -0.70 -6.86
CA SER A 57 -12.11 -1.76 -7.86
C SER A 57 -12.59 -3.09 -7.24
N GLN A 58 -11.91 -3.61 -6.22
CA GLN A 58 -12.21 -4.93 -5.67
C GLN A 58 -11.95 -5.06 -4.16
N ASP A 59 -12.96 -5.50 -3.42
CA ASP A 59 -12.81 -6.00 -2.06
C ASP A 59 -12.17 -7.39 -2.07
N ARG A 60 -11.00 -7.57 -1.44
CA ARG A 60 -10.38 -8.90 -1.21
C ARG A 60 -10.84 -9.53 0.11
N GLY A 61 -11.49 -8.77 0.97
CA GLY A 61 -11.86 -9.18 2.30
C GLY A 61 -10.65 -9.44 3.20
N GLN A 62 -10.84 -10.31 4.18
CA GLN A 62 -9.81 -10.65 5.16
C GLN A 62 -8.75 -11.56 4.54
N ILE A 63 -7.50 -11.11 4.51
CA ILE A 63 -6.38 -11.87 3.93
C ILE A 63 -5.55 -12.61 4.98
N LYS A 64 -5.59 -12.16 6.25
CA LYS A 64 -4.80 -12.75 7.34
C LYS A 64 -5.45 -12.52 8.70
N THR A 65 -5.16 -13.41 9.66
CA THR A 65 -5.62 -13.35 11.05
C THR A 65 -4.49 -13.73 12.01
N GLY A 66 -4.50 -13.16 13.22
CA GLY A 66 -3.53 -13.41 14.29
C GLY A 66 -2.09 -12.94 14.04
N TRP A 67 -1.77 -12.31 12.91
CA TRP A 67 -0.41 -11.88 12.58
C TRP A 67 -0.15 -10.46 13.09
N CYS A 68 1.09 -10.14 13.47
CA CYS A 68 1.41 -8.86 14.11
C CYS A 68 0.53 -8.50 15.33
N SER A 69 0.14 -9.50 16.12
CA SER A 69 -0.77 -9.38 17.27
C SER A 69 -0.07 -9.43 18.64
N HIS A 70 1.27 -9.41 18.67
CA HIS A 70 2.04 -9.55 19.90
C HIS A 70 2.22 -8.24 20.67
N GLY A 71 2.64 -8.33 21.93
CA GLY A 71 2.85 -7.15 22.76
C GLY A 71 3.90 -6.21 22.14
N GLY A 72 3.51 -4.97 21.85
CA GLY A 72 4.39 -3.96 21.26
C GLY A 72 4.49 -3.99 19.73
N SER A 73 3.74 -4.85 19.03
CA SER A 73 3.74 -4.87 17.56
C SER A 73 2.73 -3.93 16.92
N TYR A 74 3.01 -3.56 15.66
CA TYR A 74 2.16 -2.73 14.82
C TYR A 74 2.41 -3.03 13.34
N THR A 75 1.35 -3.00 12.53
CA THR A 75 1.45 -3.18 11.08
C THR A 75 1.95 -1.90 10.40
N GLN A 76 2.80 -2.05 9.39
CA GLN A 76 3.11 -1.03 8.39
C GLN A 76 2.93 -1.59 6.98
N HIS A 77 2.87 -0.72 5.98
CA HIS A 77 2.75 -1.09 4.58
C HIS A 77 3.69 -0.23 3.72
N ALA A 78 4.42 -0.88 2.82
CA ALA A 78 5.30 -0.27 1.81
C ALA A 78 5.61 -1.33 0.75
N ASP A 79 5.94 -0.92 -0.48
CA ASP A 79 6.49 -1.84 -1.48
C ASP A 79 7.95 -2.14 -1.12
N VAL A 80 8.26 -3.37 -0.67
CA VAL A 80 9.63 -3.72 -0.22
C VAL A 80 10.36 -4.66 -1.17
N ASP A 81 9.76 -5.05 -2.29
CA ASP A 81 10.41 -5.87 -3.32
C ASP A 81 10.38 -5.29 -4.76
N GLY A 82 9.75 -4.12 -4.95
CA GLY A 82 9.82 -3.28 -6.14
C GLY A 82 8.87 -3.71 -7.25
N ASP A 83 7.71 -4.28 -6.92
CA ASP A 83 6.72 -4.75 -7.90
C ASP A 83 5.58 -3.73 -8.18
N GLY A 84 5.52 -2.64 -7.43
CA GLY A 84 4.47 -1.63 -7.48
C GLY A 84 3.27 -1.92 -6.58
N MET A 85 3.38 -2.83 -5.60
CA MET A 85 2.33 -3.16 -4.65
C MET A 85 2.82 -3.06 -3.21
N ALA A 86 1.98 -2.54 -2.31
CA ALA A 86 2.32 -2.44 -0.90
C ALA A 86 2.27 -3.81 -0.21
N ASP A 87 3.39 -4.21 0.40
CA ASP A 87 3.54 -5.41 1.20
C ASP A 87 3.10 -5.21 2.65
N MET A 88 2.78 -6.30 3.35
CA MET A 88 2.48 -6.28 4.78
C MET A 88 3.75 -6.38 5.61
N ILE A 89 3.99 -5.41 6.48
CA ILE A 89 5.11 -5.40 7.41
C ILE A 89 4.59 -5.47 8.84
N CYS A 90 5.24 -6.26 9.68
CA CYS A 90 5.05 -6.21 11.12
C CYS A 90 6.33 -5.70 11.76
N ASP A 91 6.23 -4.62 12.52
CA ASP A 91 7.30 -4.08 13.35
C ASP A 91 6.94 -4.23 14.83
N ASP A 92 7.94 -4.19 15.72
CA ASP A 92 7.69 -4.03 17.14
C ASP A 92 8.71 -3.15 17.88
N THR A 93 8.36 -2.81 19.13
CA THR A 93 9.17 -1.98 20.02
C THR A 93 10.55 -2.56 20.38
N ASP A 94 10.79 -3.85 20.15
CA ASP A 94 12.10 -4.48 20.38
C ASP A 94 13.02 -4.35 19.16
N GLY A 95 12.56 -3.71 18.07
CA GLY A 95 13.31 -3.57 16.83
C GLY A 95 13.37 -4.87 16.03
N ARG A 96 12.28 -5.65 16.08
CA ARG A 96 12.07 -6.85 15.26
C ARG A 96 11.10 -6.52 14.13
N HIS A 97 11.40 -7.06 12.95
CA HIS A 97 10.72 -6.73 11.71
C HIS A 97 10.43 -8.00 10.91
N TRP A 98 9.19 -8.17 10.46
CA TRP A 98 8.74 -9.28 9.62
C TRP A 98 8.03 -8.76 8.37
N VAL A 99 8.14 -9.47 7.25
CA VAL A 99 7.53 -9.08 5.98
C VAL A 99 6.71 -10.24 5.40
N TYR A 100 5.51 -9.90 4.94
CA TYR A 100 4.67 -10.71 4.07
C TYR A 100 4.48 -9.99 2.75
N LEU A 101 5.05 -10.54 1.68
CA LEU A 101 4.89 -10.01 0.34
C LEU A 101 3.44 -10.18 -0.14
N ILE A 102 2.93 -9.19 -0.86
CA ILE A 102 1.57 -9.15 -1.40
C ILE A 102 1.61 -9.06 -2.92
N ARG A 103 0.73 -9.82 -3.58
CA ARG A 103 0.49 -9.75 -5.03
C ARG A 103 -1.00 -9.78 -5.30
N ASP A 104 -1.49 -8.88 -6.16
CA ASP A 104 -2.91 -8.68 -6.45
C ASP A 104 -3.78 -8.54 -5.18
N GLY A 105 -3.25 -7.92 -4.11
CA GLY A 105 -3.90 -7.83 -2.79
C GLY A 105 -4.15 -9.18 -2.10
N LYS A 106 -3.28 -10.16 -2.30
CA LYS A 106 -3.26 -11.45 -1.59
C LYS A 106 -1.86 -11.73 -1.07
N LEU A 107 -1.76 -12.47 0.04
CA LEU A 107 -0.48 -12.96 0.55
C LEU A 107 0.22 -13.82 -0.52
N HIS A 108 1.43 -13.41 -0.91
CA HIS A 108 2.27 -14.09 -1.88
C HIS A 108 3.34 -14.95 -1.20
N GLN A 109 4.13 -14.35 -0.30
CA GLN A 109 5.26 -15.03 0.35
C GLN A 109 5.48 -14.50 1.78
N ASP A 110 5.69 -15.41 2.73
CA ASP A 110 6.20 -15.07 4.06
C ASP A 110 7.74 -14.98 3.97
N LEU A 111 8.32 -13.80 4.21
CA LEU A 111 9.78 -13.66 4.34
C LEU A 111 10.24 -13.92 5.78
N GLY A 112 9.31 -14.11 6.73
CA GLY A 112 9.59 -14.28 8.14
C GLY A 112 10.24 -13.02 8.73
N GLN A 113 11.10 -13.22 9.72
CA GLN A 113 11.80 -12.12 10.37
C GLN A 113 12.97 -11.64 9.50
N VAL A 114 12.80 -10.50 8.83
CA VAL A 114 13.83 -9.92 7.96
C VAL A 114 14.90 -9.15 8.75
N LYS A 115 14.56 -8.62 9.94
CA LYS A 115 15.49 -7.85 10.77
C LYS A 115 15.19 -7.98 12.27
N THR A 116 16.25 -7.83 13.07
CA THR A 116 16.21 -7.80 14.55
C THR A 116 17.24 -6.81 15.08
N GLY A 117 16.99 -6.24 16.27
CA GLY A 117 17.91 -5.36 17.00
C GLY A 117 18.19 -4.02 16.31
N TRP A 118 17.29 -3.53 15.45
CA TRP A 118 17.42 -2.24 14.77
C TRP A 118 16.20 -1.37 15.06
N CYS A 119 16.38 -0.06 15.25
CA CYS A 119 15.31 0.89 15.61
C CYS A 119 14.50 0.55 16.89
N GLY A 120 14.93 -0.41 17.73
CA GLY A 120 14.26 -0.81 18.98
C GLY A 120 14.74 -0.06 20.23
N HIS A 121 15.21 1.18 20.11
CA HIS A 121 15.68 1.98 21.25
C HIS A 121 14.70 3.08 21.64
N SER A 122 14.79 3.57 22.88
CA SER A 122 13.90 4.61 23.39
C SER A 122 13.87 5.84 22.46
N GLY A 123 12.65 6.31 22.13
CA GLY A 123 12.41 7.44 21.23
C GLY A 123 12.58 7.14 19.74
N ALA A 124 12.89 5.91 19.34
CA ALA A 124 12.93 5.51 17.93
C ALA A 124 11.53 5.27 17.34
N TYR A 125 11.43 5.34 16.02
CA TYR A 125 10.28 4.87 15.25
C TYR A 125 10.78 4.35 13.89
N THR A 126 10.15 3.31 13.36
CA THR A 126 10.52 2.73 12.06
C THR A 126 9.68 3.35 10.95
N GLN A 127 10.30 3.63 9.82
CA GLN A 127 9.62 3.93 8.56
C GLN A 127 10.20 3.03 7.49
N TRP A 128 9.32 2.52 6.64
CA TRP A 128 9.67 1.84 5.40
C TRP A 128 9.47 2.81 4.24
N ALA A 129 10.25 2.63 3.19
CA ALA A 129 10.13 3.38 1.96
C ALA A 129 9.94 2.38 0.82
N ASP A 130 9.09 2.75 -0.13
CA ASP A 130 8.90 2.01 -1.38
C ASP A 130 10.24 1.98 -2.16
N VAL A 131 10.54 0.88 -2.86
CA VAL A 131 11.85 0.61 -3.51
C VAL A 131 11.85 0.64 -5.04
#